data_AF-A0A8T1F4D0-F1
#
_entry.id   AF-A0A8T1F4D0-F1
#
_cell.length_a   1.000
_cell.length_b   1.000
_cell.length_c   1.000
_cell.angle_alpha   90.00
_cell.angle_beta   90.00
_cell.angle_gamma   90.00
#
_symmetry.space_group_name_H-M   'P 1'
#
loop_
_entity.id
_entity.type
_entity.pdbx_description
1 polymer ?
#
loop_
_entity_poly.entity_id
_entity_poly.type
_entity_poly.pdbx_seq_one_letter_code
_entity_poly.pdbx_strand_id
1 'polypeptide(L)'
;MARGKRLSDGKRAMIVNAYKFFLKGRQEDGRVGGRTRELVHQCLGTPTSTVALIWRAYKTREGADTSEAQVAEERRGRPRSYEDEDIVPAVHNYVNKCNKDRQPIIAQSVSAEVERLTSIKIHQ
;
A
#
# COMPACT_ATOMS: atom_id res chain seq x y z
N MET A 1 12.48 28.66 -6.78
CA MET A 1 11.95 27.56 -5.95
C MET A 1 12.75 27.49 -4.65
N ALA A 2 12.12 27.71 -3.50
CA ALA A 2 12.83 27.77 -2.21
C ALA A 2 13.33 26.37 -1.80
N ARG A 3 14.63 26.28 -1.49
CA ARG A 3 15.32 25.07 -1.03
C ARG A 3 14.66 24.58 0.27
N GLY A 4 14.16 23.33 0.26
CA GLY A 4 13.36 22.79 1.37
C GLY A 4 14.06 22.88 2.72
N LYS A 5 13.44 23.57 3.69
CA LYS A 5 13.94 23.66 5.07
C LYS A 5 13.95 22.27 5.68
N ARG A 6 15.13 21.76 6.09
CA ARG A 6 15.22 20.51 6.85
C ARG A 6 14.43 20.68 8.15
N LEU A 7 13.45 19.80 8.35
CA LEU A 7 12.69 19.74 9.60
C LEU A 7 13.57 19.13 10.70
N SER A 8 13.55 19.75 11.88
CA SER A 8 14.17 19.22 13.09
C SER A 8 13.51 17.91 13.51
N ASP A 9 14.26 17.08 14.23
CA ASP A 9 13.76 15.77 14.68
C ASP A 9 12.56 15.89 15.61
N GLY A 10 12.55 16.89 16.50
CA GLY A 10 11.37 17.19 17.33
C GLY A 10 10.13 17.53 16.51
N LYS A 11 10.28 18.28 15.41
CA LYS A 11 9.15 18.61 14.52
C LYS A 11 8.67 17.38 13.73
N ARG A 12 9.58 16.50 13.33
CA ARG A 12 9.24 15.21 12.70
C ARG A 12 8.47 14.31 13.67
N ALA A 13 8.93 14.19 14.91
CA ALA A 13 8.27 13.41 15.96
C ALA A 13 6.86 13.94 16.25
N MET A 14 6.69 15.26 16.33
CA MET A 14 5.38 15.89 16.52
C MET A 14 4.40 15.57 15.37
N ILE A 15 4.88 15.58 14.13
CA ILE A 15 4.07 15.19 12.95
C ILE A 15 3.66 13.72 13.01
N VAL A 16 4.57 12.82 13.41
CA VAL A 16 4.27 11.39 13.59
C VAL A 16 3.24 11.18 14.69
N ASN A 17 3.40 11.84 15.85
CA ASN A 17 2.47 11.72 16.97
C ASN A 17 1.07 12.23 16.62
N ALA A 18 0.97 13.39 15.96
CA ALA A 18 -0.30 13.91 15.48
C ALA A 18 -0.95 12.95 14.48
N TYR A 19 -0.17 12.37 13.57
CA TYR A 19 -0.67 11.39 12.62
C TYR A 19 -1.23 10.14 13.34
N LYS A 20 -0.50 9.59 14.32
CA LYS A 20 -0.94 8.45 15.14
C LYS A 20 -2.24 8.78 15.88
N PHE A 21 -2.34 9.95 16.49
CA PHE A 21 -3.53 10.39 17.21
C PHE A 21 -4.78 10.38 16.33
N PHE A 22 -4.74 11.04 15.16
CA PHE A 22 -5.87 11.08 14.24
C PHE A 22 -6.16 9.73 13.58
N LEU A 23 -5.15 8.87 13.41
CA LEU A 23 -5.34 7.50 12.92
C LEU A 23 -6.09 6.65 13.96
N LYS A 24 -5.66 6.70 15.22
CA LYS A 24 -6.27 5.99 16.35
C LYS A 24 -7.72 6.43 16.56
N GLY A 25 -7.99 7.73 16.61
CA GLY A 25 -9.35 8.26 16.74
C GLY A 25 -10.29 7.91 15.58
N ARG A 26 -9.74 7.60 14.38
CA ARG A 26 -10.55 7.05 13.29
C ARG A 26 -10.87 5.56 13.50
N GLN A 27 -9.89 4.79 13.95
CA GLN A 27 -10.04 3.35 14.13
C GLN A 27 -10.95 3.00 15.31
N GLU A 28 -10.88 3.76 16.40
CA GLU A 28 -11.61 3.45 17.64
C GLU A 28 -12.99 4.10 17.67
N ASP A 29 -13.10 5.38 17.34
CA ASP A 29 -14.35 6.12 17.55
C ASP A 29 -15.20 6.27 16.29
N GLY A 30 -14.63 6.05 15.09
CA GLY A 30 -15.27 6.37 13.81
C GLY A 30 -15.63 7.87 13.63
N ARG A 31 -15.28 8.73 14.60
CA ARG A 31 -15.68 10.14 14.68
C ARG A 31 -14.85 11.07 13.80
N VAL A 32 -13.72 10.59 13.27
CA VAL A 32 -12.77 11.40 12.53
C VAL A 32 -12.91 11.20 11.02
N GLY A 33 -13.78 11.98 10.41
CA GLY A 33 -13.93 12.09 8.95
C GLY A 33 -12.74 12.82 8.27
N GLY A 34 -12.53 12.58 6.98
CA GLY A 34 -11.48 13.24 6.18
C GLY A 34 -10.16 12.45 6.10
N ARG A 35 -9.15 12.94 5.37
CA ARG A 35 -7.85 12.24 5.28
C ARG A 35 -6.96 12.62 6.46
N THR A 36 -6.30 11.65 7.10
CA THR A 36 -5.41 11.89 8.27
C THR A 36 -4.35 12.96 8.00
N ARG A 37 -3.84 13.02 6.76
CA ARG A 37 -2.85 14.02 6.33
C ARG A 37 -3.41 15.45 6.33
N GLU A 38 -4.69 15.62 6.00
CA GLU A 38 -5.36 16.94 5.98
C GLU A 38 -5.58 17.45 7.40
N LEU A 39 -5.93 16.55 8.33
CA LEU A 39 -6.08 16.90 9.75
C LEU A 39 -4.74 17.30 10.38
N VAL A 40 -3.66 16.57 10.08
CA VAL A 40 -2.32 16.95 10.53
C VAL A 40 -1.88 18.28 9.90
N HIS A 41 -2.25 18.54 8.64
CA HIS A 41 -2.00 19.82 8.00
C HIS A 41 -2.73 20.97 8.71
N GLN A 42 -4.02 20.80 9.02
CA GLN A 42 -4.82 21.79 9.75
C GLN A 42 -4.27 22.03 11.16
N CYS A 43 -3.80 20.98 11.84
CA CYS A 43 -3.30 21.06 13.21
C CYS A 43 -1.89 21.68 13.31
N LEU A 44 -0.96 21.26 12.44
CA LEU A 44 0.46 21.62 12.55
C LEU A 44 0.94 22.59 11.45
N GLY A 45 0.05 23.04 10.57
CA GLY A 45 0.37 23.89 9.42
C GLY A 45 1.37 23.27 8.44
N THR A 46 1.61 21.95 8.54
CA THR A 46 2.63 21.28 7.73
C THR A 46 2.00 20.84 6.41
N PRO A 47 2.64 21.08 5.25
CA PRO A 47 2.10 20.65 3.96
C PRO A 47 1.81 19.15 3.94
N THR A 48 0.68 18.76 3.35
CA THR A 48 0.23 17.36 3.30
C THR A 48 1.26 16.45 2.62
N SER A 49 2.00 16.95 1.64
CA SER A 49 3.12 16.26 0.98
C SER A 49 4.27 15.96 1.94
N THR A 50 4.62 16.92 2.82
CA THR A 50 5.64 16.74 3.85
C THR A 50 5.21 15.77 4.94
N VAL A 51 3.93 15.83 5.35
CA VAL A 51 3.34 14.85 6.28
C VAL A 51 3.42 13.44 5.68
N ALA A 52 3.08 13.27 4.40
CA ALA A 52 3.16 11.98 3.71
C ALA A 52 4.59 11.43 3.65
N LEU A 53 5.56 12.29 3.33
CA LEU A 53 6.98 11.93 3.28
C LEU A 53 7.50 11.49 4.65
N ILE A 54 7.18 12.23 5.72
CA ILE A 54 7.60 11.89 7.08
C ILE A 54 6.96 10.59 7.54
N TRP A 55 5.66 10.42 7.32
CA TRP A 55 4.97 9.19 7.70
C TRP A 55 5.52 7.97 6.96
N ARG A 56 5.83 8.11 5.66
CA ARG A 56 6.49 7.04 4.89
C ARG A 56 7.87 6.72 5.46
N ALA A 57 8.70 7.74 5.70
CA ALA A 57 10.04 7.56 6.26
C ALA A 57 9.99 6.93 7.66
N TYR A 58 9.01 7.31 8.48
CA TYR A 58 8.76 6.72 9.79
C TYR A 58 8.41 5.23 9.67
N LYS A 59 7.44 4.87 8.83
CA LYS A 59 7.06 3.47 8.60
C LYS A 59 8.19 2.62 8.04
N THR A 60 9.05 3.18 7.17
CA THR A 60 10.23 2.46 6.68
C THR A 60 11.27 2.23 7.78
N ARG A 61 11.37 3.13 8.76
CA ARG A 61 12.26 2.95 9.93
C ARG A 61 11.69 1.98 10.96
N GLU A 62 10.39 2.05 11.27
CA GLU A 62 9.78 1.09 12.20
C GLU A 62 9.57 -0.29 11.58
N GLY A 63 9.36 -0.38 10.27
CA GLY A 63 9.33 -1.66 9.56
C GLY A 63 10.68 -2.39 9.54
N ALA A 64 11.76 -1.78 10.02
CA ALA A 64 13.04 -2.45 10.23
C ALA A 64 13.19 -3.05 11.64
N ASP A 65 12.30 -2.70 12.58
CA ASP A 65 12.44 -3.07 14.00
C ASP A 65 11.14 -3.56 14.66
N THR A 66 10.05 -3.79 13.91
CA THR A 66 8.85 -4.39 14.50
C THR A 66 8.02 -5.16 13.48
N SER A 67 7.88 -6.44 13.77
CA SER A 67 6.94 -7.41 13.22
C SER A 67 5.49 -7.02 13.55
N GLU A 68 5.03 -5.84 13.12
CA GLU A 68 3.60 -5.47 13.14
C GLU A 68 3.17 -4.99 11.75
N ALA A 69 3.43 -5.87 10.78
CA ALA A 69 2.59 -5.96 9.61
C ALA A 69 1.22 -6.46 10.07
N GLN A 70 0.29 -5.54 10.37
CA GLN A 70 -1.16 -5.71 10.17
C GLN A 70 -1.93 -4.47 10.63
N VAL A 71 -1.80 -3.36 9.88
CA VAL A 71 -3.01 -2.55 9.62
C VAL A 71 -3.74 -3.29 8.51
N ALA A 72 -4.46 -4.34 8.93
CA ALA A 72 -5.54 -4.92 8.17
C ALA A 72 -6.64 -3.85 8.10
N GLU A 73 -6.54 -3.00 7.07
CA GLU A 73 -7.74 -2.39 6.51
C GLU A 73 -8.60 -3.57 6.08
N GLU A 74 -9.69 -3.81 6.79
CA GLU A 74 -10.69 -4.84 6.59
C GLU A 74 -11.32 -4.67 5.19
N ARG A 75 -10.56 -5.05 4.16
CA ARG A 75 -11.07 -5.23 2.80
C ARG A 75 -11.77 -6.58 2.80
N ARG A 76 -13.08 -6.54 3.03
CA ARG A 76 -14.00 -7.67 2.79
C ARG A 76 -13.53 -8.50 1.59
N GLY A 77 -12.96 -9.68 1.87
CA GLY A 77 -12.84 -10.79 0.94
C GLY A 77 -11.72 -10.82 -0.10
N ARG A 78 -10.70 -9.94 -0.09
CA ARG A 78 -9.61 -10.01 -1.11
C ARG A 78 -8.21 -10.15 -0.48
N PRO A 79 -7.48 -11.25 -0.74
CA PRO A 79 -6.10 -11.42 -0.30
C PRO A 79 -5.19 -10.30 -0.82
N ARG A 80 -4.24 -9.86 0.01
CA ARG A 80 -3.30 -8.77 -0.28
C ARG A 80 -2.13 -9.22 -1.16
N SER A 81 -1.86 -10.52 -1.15
CA SER A 81 -0.89 -11.24 -1.95
C SER A 81 -1.46 -12.64 -2.18
N TYR A 82 -1.03 -13.27 -3.25
CA TYR A 82 -1.27 -14.68 -3.53
C TYR A 82 0.09 -15.37 -3.43
N GLU A 83 0.11 -16.60 -2.97
CA GLU A 83 1.35 -17.38 -2.96
C GLU A 83 1.69 -17.76 -4.41
N ASP A 84 2.98 -17.89 -4.71
CA ASP A 84 3.43 -18.27 -6.04
C ASP A 84 2.81 -19.62 -6.46
N GLU A 85 2.56 -20.51 -5.50
CA GLU A 85 1.90 -21.81 -5.69
C GLU A 85 0.48 -21.71 -6.29
N ASP A 86 -0.23 -20.61 -6.02
CA ASP A 86 -1.60 -20.39 -6.51
C ASP A 86 -1.60 -19.89 -7.97
N ILE A 87 -0.56 -19.19 -8.40
CA ILE A 87 -0.50 -18.49 -9.70
C ILE A 87 0.36 -19.26 -10.71
N VAL A 88 1.48 -19.84 -10.26
CA VAL A 88 2.49 -20.48 -11.11
C VAL A 88 1.89 -21.56 -12.01
N PRO A 89 1.02 -22.48 -11.53
CA PRO A 89 0.43 -23.50 -12.39
C PRO A 89 -0.39 -22.91 -13.55
N ALA A 90 -1.16 -21.84 -13.29
CA ALA A 90 -1.99 -21.18 -14.30
C ALA A 90 -1.12 -20.47 -15.36
N VAL A 91 -0.07 -19.77 -14.92
CA VAL A 91 0.89 -19.12 -15.83
C VAL A 91 1.64 -20.16 -16.67
N HIS A 92 2.14 -21.24 -16.05
CA HIS A 92 2.87 -22.29 -16.76
C HIS A 92 2.00 -22.97 -17.81
N ASN A 93 0.74 -23.27 -17.49
CA ASN A 93 -0.21 -23.86 -18.43
C ASN A 93 -0.47 -22.94 -19.62
N TYR A 94 -0.64 -21.64 -19.38
CA TYR A 94 -0.84 -20.66 -20.45
C TYR A 94 0.39 -20.54 -21.38
N VAL A 95 1.57 -20.39 -20.79
CA VAL A 95 2.84 -20.28 -21.55
C VAL A 95 3.07 -21.54 -22.39
N ASN A 96 2.84 -22.72 -21.81
CA ASN A 96 2.96 -23.99 -22.54
C ASN A 96 1.97 -24.09 -23.70
N LYS A 97 0.74 -23.59 -23.55
CA LYS A 97 -0.24 -23.52 -24.63
C LYS A 97 0.20 -22.57 -25.74
N CYS A 98 0.61 -21.35 -25.41
CA CYS A 98 1.11 -20.39 -26.39
C CYS A 98 2.33 -20.91 -27.15
N ASN A 99 3.25 -21.60 -26.46
CA ASN A 99 4.43 -22.20 -27.09
C ASN A 99 4.06 -23.33 -28.08
N LYS A 100 3.06 -24.16 -27.75
CA LYS A 100 2.55 -25.20 -28.67
C LYS A 100 1.88 -24.61 -29.90
N ASP A 101 1.07 -23.57 -29.70
CA ASP A 101 0.27 -22.95 -30.75
C ASP A 101 1.03 -21.85 -31.51
N ARG A 102 2.32 -21.61 -31.17
CA ARG A 102 3.18 -20.53 -31.69
C ARG A 102 2.53 -19.14 -31.59
N GLN A 103 1.79 -18.90 -30.51
CA GLN A 103 1.14 -17.63 -30.24
C GLN A 103 2.02 -16.71 -29.37
N PRO A 104 1.97 -15.39 -29.58
CA PRO A 104 2.68 -14.44 -28.74
C PRO A 104 2.11 -14.43 -27.32
N ILE A 105 3.00 -14.43 -26.33
CA ILE A 105 2.64 -14.32 -24.92
C ILE A 105 2.53 -12.83 -24.59
N ILE A 106 1.31 -12.37 -24.32
CA ILE A 106 1.02 -10.97 -23.97
C ILE A 106 0.57 -10.95 -22.52
N ALA A 107 1.08 -10.00 -21.73
CA ALA A 107 0.78 -9.88 -20.31
C ALA A 107 -0.74 -9.87 -20.04
N GLN A 108 -1.53 -9.16 -20.86
CA GLN A 108 -2.99 -9.07 -20.71
C GLN A 108 -3.66 -10.44 -20.79
N SER A 109 -3.20 -11.27 -21.71
CA SER A 109 -3.71 -12.63 -21.91
C SER A 109 -3.30 -13.56 -20.77
N VAL A 110 -2.09 -13.38 -20.21
CA VAL A 110 -1.65 -14.10 -19.00
C VAL A 110 -2.54 -13.72 -17.81
N SER A 111 -2.78 -12.42 -17.59
CA SER A 111 -3.64 -11.94 -16.51
C SER A 111 -5.08 -12.47 -16.64
N ALA A 112 -5.63 -12.48 -17.86
CA ALA A 112 -6.97 -13.02 -18.13
C ALA A 112 -7.05 -14.53 -17.90
N GLU A 113 -6.01 -15.29 -18.25
CA GLU A 113 -5.99 -16.74 -18.05
C GLU A 113 -5.84 -17.11 -16.58
N VAL A 114 -5.03 -16.37 -15.82
CA VAL A 114 -4.96 -16.55 -14.36
C VAL A 114 -6.31 -16.23 -13.73
N GLU A 115 -6.95 -15.12 -14.09
CA GLU A 115 -8.30 -14.80 -13.60
C GLU A 115 -9.31 -15.90 -13.93
N ARG A 116 -9.26 -16.47 -15.15
CA ARG A 116 -10.14 -17.55 -15.58
C ARG A 116 -9.96 -18.83 -14.75
N LEU A 117 -8.72 -19.17 -14.39
CA LEU A 117 -8.41 -20.44 -13.74
C LEU A 117 -8.48 -20.39 -12.22
N THR A 118 -8.14 -19.25 -11.61
CA THR A 118 -7.99 -19.14 -10.15
C THR A 118 -8.93 -18.10 -9.54
N SER A 119 -9.72 -17.39 -10.36
CA SER A 119 -10.51 -16.22 -9.94
C SER A 119 -9.65 -15.08 -9.37
N ILE A 120 -8.34 -15.09 -9.64
CA ILE A 120 -7.38 -14.09 -9.16
C ILE A 120 -7.20 -13.00 -10.21
N LYS A 121 -7.56 -11.76 -9.85
CA LYS A 121 -7.30 -10.58 -10.68
C LYS A 121 -5.89 -10.05 -10.47
N ILE A 122 -5.02 -10.26 -11.45
CA ILE A 122 -3.70 -9.63 -11.55
C ILE A 122 -3.85 -8.29 -12.28
N HIS A 123 -3.63 -7.19 -11.57
CA HIS A 123 -3.54 -5.87 -12.20
C HIS A 123 -2.11 -5.63 -12.70
N GLN A 124 -1.98 -5.17 -13.94
CA GLN A 124 -0.71 -4.73 -14.53
C GLN A 124 -0.36 -3.31 -14.10
#